data_AF-A0A9P6W516-F1
#
_entry.id   AF-A0A9P6W516-F1
#
_cell.length_a   1.000
_cell.length_b   1.000
_cell.length_c   1.000
_cell.angle_alpha   90.00
_cell.angle_beta   90.00
_cell.angle_gamma   90.00
#
_symmetry.space_group_name_H-M   'P 1'
#
loop_
_entity.id
_entity.type
_entity.pdbx_description
1 polymer ?
#
loop_
_entity_poly.entity_id
_entity_poly.type
_entity_poly.pdbx_seq_one_letter_code
_entity_poly.pdbx_strand_id
1 'polypeptide(L)'
;MPASNPSHQVTPDQSTIAASTFSHFVAAEAHRLQQIPPRPRSESLGPQYLPFDGEQVPVEFVRDVLHSLSEELLLAVHETTVLRSRGEHVREVLPAPDLPVPTHVFVISFDDTEEIEEIPTHGLVWAATGSGMFAPLLEPPDDDVLELETTAPFIMLPTFPLRVPYKSAWGPLHDFVYLGSTSRLLETLGFRCCGPISNGSDTQEQEVEAERTLLRIRELWSNAVVLGLGDEKLWDAIEDAWARLLRKQQSGEGGRA
;
A
#
# COMPACT_ATOMS: atom_id res chain seq x y z
N MET A 1 5.73 -52.54 -28.85
CA MET A 1 6.01 -52.59 -27.39
C MET A 1 6.29 -51.16 -26.93
N PRO A 2 5.28 -50.40 -26.45
CA PRO A 2 5.50 -49.07 -25.91
C PRO A 2 5.83 -49.16 -24.41
N ALA A 3 6.83 -48.41 -23.95
CA ALA A 3 7.14 -48.21 -22.55
C ALA A 3 6.42 -46.96 -22.04
N SER A 4 5.62 -47.16 -20.99
CA SER A 4 4.79 -46.15 -20.33
C SER A 4 5.65 -45.26 -19.43
N ASN A 5 5.53 -43.93 -19.56
CA ASN A 5 6.05 -42.97 -18.59
C ASN A 5 4.97 -42.61 -17.55
N PRO A 6 5.33 -42.44 -16.27
CA PRO A 6 4.37 -42.12 -15.21
C PRO A 6 4.04 -40.63 -15.19
N SER A 7 2.74 -40.34 -15.10
CA SER A 7 2.19 -39.01 -14.87
C SER A 7 2.54 -38.51 -13.47
N HIS A 8 3.30 -37.42 -13.37
CA HIS A 8 3.42 -36.65 -12.14
C HIS A 8 2.13 -35.84 -11.92
N GLN A 9 1.31 -36.26 -10.96
CA GLN A 9 0.29 -35.41 -10.36
C GLN A 9 0.99 -34.36 -9.49
N VAL A 10 0.89 -33.09 -9.90
CA VAL A 10 1.20 -31.95 -9.06
C VAL A 10 -0.02 -31.66 -8.21
N THR A 11 0.08 -31.94 -6.91
CA THR A 11 -0.83 -31.45 -5.87
C THR A 11 -0.69 -29.93 -5.77
N PRO A 12 -1.78 -29.14 -5.92
CA PRO A 12 -1.72 -27.72 -5.59
C PRO A 12 -1.61 -27.54 -4.07
N ASP A 13 -0.59 -26.80 -3.66
CA ASP A 13 -0.33 -26.44 -2.27
C ASP A 13 -1.48 -25.61 -1.70
N GLN A 14 -1.94 -26.01 -0.52
CA GLN A 14 -2.99 -25.36 0.25
C GLN A 14 -2.45 -24.09 0.91
N SER A 15 -2.36 -23.00 0.14
CA SER A 15 -2.25 -21.63 0.68
C SER A 15 -3.62 -20.95 0.56
N THR A 16 -4.63 -21.51 1.23
CA THR A 16 -5.98 -20.93 1.31
C THR A 16 -6.34 -20.73 2.78
N ILE A 17 -5.61 -19.84 3.44
CA ILE A 17 -5.94 -19.36 4.78
C ILE A 17 -5.90 -17.83 4.75
N ALA A 18 -6.92 -17.19 4.17
CA ALA A 18 -7.27 -15.78 4.41
C ALA A 18 -8.56 -15.33 3.68
N ALA A 19 -8.90 -15.95 2.54
CA ALA A 19 -10.02 -15.45 1.72
C ALA A 19 -11.42 -15.72 2.31
N SER A 20 -11.58 -16.74 3.18
CA SER A 20 -12.91 -17.17 3.63
C SER A 20 -13.52 -16.32 4.74
N THR A 21 -12.76 -15.43 5.39
CA THR A 21 -13.27 -14.69 6.56
C THR A 21 -14.00 -13.39 6.17
N PHE A 22 -13.82 -12.90 4.95
CA PHE A 22 -14.24 -11.54 4.58
C PHE A 22 -15.49 -11.44 3.69
N SER A 23 -15.90 -12.50 2.98
CA SER A 23 -17.14 -12.46 2.16
C SER A 23 -18.44 -12.31 2.98
N HIS A 24 -18.39 -12.44 4.31
CA HIS A 24 -19.57 -12.30 5.18
C HIS A 24 -19.89 -10.85 5.59
N PHE A 25 -19.06 -9.87 5.25
CA PHE A 25 -19.15 -8.51 5.77
C PHE A 25 -20.16 -7.59 5.04
N VAL A 26 -20.62 -7.94 3.84
CA VAL A 26 -21.24 -6.96 2.93
C VAL A 26 -22.76 -6.79 3.13
N ALA A 27 -23.47 -7.70 3.80
CA ALA A 27 -24.95 -7.70 3.74
C ALA A 27 -25.74 -7.62 5.06
N ALA A 28 -25.14 -7.81 6.25
CA ALA A 28 -25.93 -8.01 7.48
C ALA A 28 -25.55 -7.16 8.71
N GLU A 29 -24.65 -6.18 8.60
CA GLU A 29 -23.90 -5.67 9.77
C GLU A 29 -23.98 -4.17 10.05
N ALA A 30 -25.12 -3.52 9.81
CA ALA A 30 -25.33 -2.14 10.27
C ALA A 30 -25.19 -1.97 11.81
N HIS A 31 -25.33 -3.05 12.60
CA HIS A 31 -25.13 -3.04 14.05
C HIS A 31 -23.77 -3.58 14.53
N ARG A 32 -22.93 -4.14 13.64
CA ARG A 32 -21.56 -4.59 13.96
C ARG A 32 -20.49 -3.57 13.60
N LEU A 33 -20.90 -2.36 13.18
CA LEU A 33 -20.05 -1.23 12.83
C LEU A 33 -19.23 -0.64 13.99
N GLN A 34 -19.31 -1.18 15.21
CA GLN A 34 -18.74 -0.52 16.39
C GLN A 34 -17.25 -0.80 16.62
N GLN A 35 -16.64 -1.75 15.93
CA GLN A 35 -15.24 -2.13 16.20
C GLN A 35 -14.45 -2.25 14.90
N ILE A 36 -13.37 -1.47 14.79
CA ILE A 36 -12.27 -1.79 13.87
C ILE A 36 -11.69 -3.12 14.35
N PRO A 37 -11.38 -4.06 13.43
CA PRO A 37 -10.66 -5.26 13.83
C PRO A 37 -9.34 -4.85 14.50
N PRO A 38 -8.91 -5.56 15.56
CA PRO A 38 -7.66 -5.21 16.23
C PRO A 38 -6.52 -5.22 15.20
N ARG A 39 -5.58 -4.28 15.37
CA ARG A 39 -4.36 -4.25 14.57
C ARG A 39 -3.75 -5.66 14.53
N PRO A 40 -3.42 -6.20 13.34
CA PRO A 40 -2.75 -7.48 13.27
C PRO A 40 -1.44 -7.39 14.04
N ARG A 41 -1.17 -8.40 14.88
CA ARG A 41 0.17 -8.56 15.42
C ARG A 41 1.05 -8.96 14.23
N SER A 42 1.97 -8.10 13.83
CA SER A 42 2.91 -8.46 12.77
C SER A 42 3.78 -9.60 13.29
N GLU A 43 3.51 -10.83 12.86
CA GLU A 43 4.26 -12.02 13.28
C GLU A 43 5.69 -12.00 12.74
N SER A 44 5.90 -11.29 11.63
CA SER A 44 7.19 -10.92 11.10
C SER A 44 7.48 -9.47 11.50
N LEU A 45 8.32 -9.28 12.52
CA LEU A 45 8.99 -8.00 12.70
C LEU A 45 9.81 -7.75 11.42
N GLY A 46 9.57 -6.63 10.74
CA GLY A 46 10.41 -6.21 9.63
C GLY A 46 11.88 -6.09 10.06
N PRO A 47 12.80 -5.90 9.08
CA PRO A 47 14.20 -5.69 9.39
C PRO A 47 14.34 -4.52 10.38
N GLN A 48 15.15 -4.68 11.43
CA GLN A 48 15.46 -3.58 12.36
C GLN A 48 16.57 -2.66 11.83
N TYR A 49 17.35 -3.19 10.88
CA TYR A 49 18.45 -2.50 10.22
C TYR A 49 18.28 -2.65 8.72
N LEU A 50 18.61 -1.59 7.99
CA LEU A 50 18.57 -1.55 6.54
C LEU A 50 19.95 -1.19 5.99
N PRO A 51 20.32 -1.71 4.82
CA PRO A 51 21.51 -1.28 4.13
C PRO A 51 21.32 0.16 3.64
N PHE A 52 22.22 1.04 4.04
CA PHE A 52 22.27 2.44 3.61
C PHE A 52 23.75 2.82 3.41
N ASP A 53 24.12 3.24 2.20
CA ASP A 53 25.50 3.58 1.83
C ASP A 53 26.54 2.50 2.20
N GLY A 54 26.16 1.23 2.10
CA GLY A 54 27.03 0.08 2.40
C GLY A 54 27.13 -0.29 3.88
N GLU A 55 26.45 0.44 4.77
CA GLU A 55 26.39 0.15 6.20
C GLU A 55 24.99 -0.34 6.61
N GLN A 56 24.91 -1.08 7.72
CA GLN A 56 23.64 -1.48 8.32
C GLN A 56 23.25 -0.45 9.38
N VAL A 57 22.19 0.32 9.12
CA VAL A 57 21.73 1.41 9.99
C VAL A 57 20.29 1.16 10.47
N PRO A 58 19.87 1.68 11.64
CA PRO A 58 18.51 1.51 12.12
C PRO A 58 17.46 2.02 11.13
N VAL A 59 16.32 1.33 11.04
CA VAL A 59 15.20 1.74 10.16
C VAL A 59 14.76 3.18 10.42
N GLU A 60 14.74 3.62 11.66
CA GLU A 60 14.32 4.98 12.04
C GLU A 60 15.23 6.03 11.42
N PHE A 61 16.54 5.78 11.39
CA PHE A 61 17.50 6.66 10.73
C PHE A 61 17.24 6.74 9.23
N VAL A 62 17.00 5.60 8.56
CA VAL A 62 16.66 5.57 7.13
C VAL A 62 15.37 6.33 6.86
N ARG A 63 14.32 6.12 7.69
CA ARG A 63 13.05 6.85 7.58
C ARG A 63 13.23 8.35 7.70
N ASP A 64 14.05 8.83 8.64
CA ASP A 64 14.31 10.26 8.81
C ASP A 64 14.99 10.87 7.57
N VAL A 65 15.95 10.15 6.98
CA VAL A 65 16.60 10.57 5.73
C VAL A 65 15.62 10.55 4.56
N LEU A 66 14.88 9.46 4.37
CA LEU A 66 13.88 9.33 3.30
C LEU A 66 12.79 10.38 3.41
N HIS A 67 12.36 10.72 4.63
CA HIS A 67 11.36 11.77 4.86
C HIS A 67 11.85 13.14 4.37
N SER A 68 13.15 13.43 4.50
CA SER A 68 13.72 14.68 3.96
C SER A 68 13.70 14.77 2.42
N LEU A 69 13.57 13.63 1.75
CA LEU A 69 13.52 13.50 0.28
C LEU A 69 12.12 13.09 -0.23
N SER A 70 11.12 13.02 0.65
CA SER A 70 9.84 12.35 0.39
C SER A 70 9.08 12.92 -0.81
N GLU A 71 9.04 14.24 -0.97
CA GLU A 71 8.38 14.89 -2.10
C GLU A 71 9.06 14.59 -3.44
N GLU A 72 10.40 14.62 -3.48
CA GLU A 72 11.18 14.31 -4.68
C GLU A 72 11.05 12.82 -5.05
N LEU A 73 11.10 11.93 -4.06
CA LEU A 73 10.91 10.48 -4.25
C LEU A 73 9.52 10.16 -4.80
N LEU A 74 8.46 10.79 -4.26
CA LEU A 74 7.10 10.58 -4.75
C LEU A 74 6.91 11.20 -6.15
N LEU A 75 7.45 12.40 -6.38
CA LEU A 75 7.42 13.03 -7.70
C LEU A 75 8.13 12.18 -8.74
N ALA A 76 9.28 11.60 -8.40
CA ALA A 76 10.01 10.69 -9.28
C ALA A 76 9.16 9.49 -9.71
N VAL A 77 8.37 8.90 -8.80
CA VAL A 77 7.46 7.80 -9.13
C VAL A 77 6.41 8.24 -10.15
N HIS A 78 5.82 9.42 -9.98
CA HIS A 78 4.78 9.94 -10.87
C HIS A 78 5.29 10.35 -12.24
N GLU A 79 6.48 10.93 -12.31
CA GLU A 79 7.08 11.43 -13.56
C GLU A 79 7.83 10.33 -14.33
N THR A 80 8.12 9.20 -13.68
CA THR A 80 8.76 8.05 -14.32
C THR A 80 7.77 7.29 -15.19
N THR A 81 8.14 7.05 -16.46
CA THR A 81 7.28 6.35 -17.42
C THR A 81 7.73 4.91 -17.61
N VAL A 82 6.82 3.95 -17.39
CA VAL A 82 7.03 2.55 -17.78
C VAL A 82 6.76 2.40 -19.28
N LEU A 83 7.77 2.02 -20.06
CA LEU A 83 7.70 2.00 -21.53
C LEU A 83 7.18 0.67 -22.06
N ARG A 84 7.80 -0.43 -21.63
CA ARG A 84 7.48 -1.77 -22.13
C ARG A 84 7.94 -2.86 -21.18
N SER A 85 7.25 -3.99 -21.26
CA SER A 85 7.68 -5.22 -20.62
C SER A 85 8.77 -5.92 -21.42
N ARG A 86 9.84 -6.33 -20.74
CA ARG A 86 10.90 -7.17 -21.31
C ARG A 86 10.97 -8.46 -20.50
N GLY A 87 10.20 -9.46 -20.93
CA GLY A 87 10.01 -10.69 -20.17
C GLY A 87 8.96 -10.53 -19.07
N GLU A 88 8.99 -11.41 -18.07
CA GLU A 88 8.03 -11.40 -16.97
C GLU A 88 8.49 -10.47 -15.82
N HIS A 89 9.80 -10.49 -15.54
CA HIS A 89 10.38 -9.93 -14.30
C HIS A 89 11.08 -8.58 -14.45
N VAL A 90 11.05 -7.96 -15.63
CA VAL A 90 11.77 -6.70 -15.88
C VAL A 90 10.92 -5.74 -16.71
N ARG A 91 11.01 -4.45 -16.41
CA ARG A 91 10.41 -3.35 -17.19
C ARG A 91 11.47 -2.40 -17.69
N GLU A 92 11.28 -1.92 -18.91
CA GLU A 92 12.02 -0.78 -19.43
C GLU A 92 11.32 0.50 -19.00
N VAL A 93 12.10 1.40 -18.39
CA VAL A 93 11.58 2.59 -17.71
C VAL A 93 12.37 3.80 -18.17
N LEU A 94 11.67 4.90 -18.43
CA LEU A 94 12.25 6.22 -18.66
C LEU A 94 12.18 7.01 -17.34
N PRO A 95 13.29 7.13 -16.58
CA PRO A 95 13.31 7.88 -15.34
C PRO A 95 13.17 9.38 -15.62
N ALA A 96 12.57 10.10 -14.68
CA ALA A 96 12.50 11.55 -14.73
C ALA A 96 13.91 12.18 -14.58
N PRO A 97 14.26 13.20 -15.37
CA PRO A 97 15.55 13.88 -15.25
C PRO A 97 15.65 14.62 -13.91
N ASP A 98 16.85 14.65 -13.33
CA ASP A 98 17.18 15.37 -12.10
C ASP A 98 16.42 14.92 -10.82
N LEU A 99 15.69 13.80 -10.88
CA LEU A 99 14.99 13.20 -9.75
C LEU A 99 15.62 11.87 -9.31
N PRO A 100 15.41 11.44 -8.05
CA PRO A 100 15.83 10.13 -7.60
C PRO A 100 15.29 9.01 -8.49
N VAL A 101 16.15 8.07 -8.88
CA VAL A 101 15.78 7.02 -9.83
C VAL A 101 15.04 5.89 -9.09
N PRO A 102 13.82 5.50 -9.53
CA PRO A 102 13.16 4.32 -8.99
C PRO A 102 13.99 3.06 -9.22
N THR A 103 13.89 2.13 -8.27
CA THR A 103 14.69 0.89 -8.27
C THR A 103 13.92 -0.32 -8.76
N HIS A 104 12.59 -0.28 -8.69
CA HIS A 104 11.71 -1.39 -9.00
C HIS A 104 10.45 -0.89 -9.70
N VAL A 105 9.70 -1.79 -10.31
CA VAL A 105 8.32 -1.54 -10.73
C VAL A 105 7.39 -2.52 -10.01
N PHE A 106 6.45 -1.99 -9.24
CA PHE A 106 5.38 -2.80 -8.69
C PHE A 106 4.39 -3.18 -9.78
N VAL A 107 4.06 -4.46 -9.88
CA VAL A 107 2.99 -4.97 -10.74
C VAL A 107 1.83 -5.35 -9.82
N ILE A 108 0.87 -4.45 -9.69
CA ILE A 108 -0.18 -4.51 -8.68
C ILE A 108 -1.45 -5.04 -9.30
N SER A 109 -1.97 -6.13 -8.76
CA SER A 109 -3.28 -6.68 -9.09
C SER A 109 -4.29 -6.32 -8.01
N PHE A 110 -5.49 -5.89 -8.42
CA PHE A 110 -6.56 -5.51 -7.50
C PHE A 110 -7.70 -6.52 -7.48
N ASP A 111 -8.09 -6.98 -6.28
CA ASP A 111 -9.16 -7.98 -6.12
C ASP A 111 -10.55 -7.41 -6.47
N ASP A 112 -10.74 -6.10 -6.34
CA ASP A 112 -12.02 -5.42 -6.57
C ASP A 112 -12.26 -4.98 -8.03
N THR A 113 -11.20 -4.80 -8.84
CA THR A 113 -11.33 -4.28 -10.21
C THR A 113 -10.79 -5.19 -11.32
N GLU A 114 -10.11 -6.31 -11.01
CA GLU A 114 -9.35 -7.13 -11.99
C GLU A 114 -8.27 -6.35 -12.77
N GLU A 115 -8.03 -5.08 -12.42
CA GLU A 115 -7.06 -4.23 -13.09
C GLU A 115 -5.64 -4.52 -12.59
N ILE A 116 -4.68 -4.30 -13.49
CA ILE A 116 -3.26 -4.38 -13.18
C ILE A 116 -2.63 -3.00 -13.40
N GLU A 117 -1.92 -2.50 -12.41
CA GLU A 117 -1.16 -1.25 -12.49
C GLU A 117 0.34 -1.52 -12.37
N GLU A 118 1.12 -0.81 -13.18
CA GLU A 118 2.58 -0.86 -13.14
C GLU A 118 3.10 0.48 -12.58
N ILE A 119 3.69 0.44 -11.38
CA ILE A 119 4.06 1.65 -10.65
C ILE A 119 5.56 1.62 -10.32
N PRO A 120 6.38 2.54 -10.87
CA PRO A 120 7.77 2.70 -10.46
C PRO A 120 7.88 2.95 -8.95
N THR A 121 8.92 2.44 -8.30
CA THR A 121 9.04 2.60 -6.85
C THR A 121 10.48 2.50 -6.33
N HIS A 122 10.69 3.01 -5.12
CA HIS A 122 11.95 2.95 -4.39
C HIS A 122 11.88 1.82 -3.36
N GLY A 123 12.65 0.75 -3.57
CA GLY A 123 12.64 -0.45 -2.74
C GLY A 123 12.95 -0.14 -1.29
N LEU A 124 13.90 0.76 -1.04
CA LEU A 124 14.27 1.20 0.30
C LEU A 124 13.12 1.88 1.06
N VAL A 125 12.28 2.66 0.35
CA VAL A 125 11.09 3.32 0.96
C VAL A 125 10.11 2.25 1.46
N TRP A 126 9.83 1.24 0.63
CA TRP A 126 8.90 0.17 0.99
C TRP A 126 9.47 -0.79 2.02
N ALA A 127 10.76 -1.13 1.96
CA ALA A 127 11.45 -1.92 2.98
C ALA A 127 11.45 -1.21 4.34
N ALA A 128 11.51 0.13 4.35
CA ALA A 128 11.41 0.93 5.56
C ALA A 128 10.01 0.95 6.18
N THR A 129 8.97 0.37 5.57
CA THR A 129 7.62 0.30 6.17
C THR A 129 7.51 -0.68 7.35
N GLY A 130 8.55 -1.48 7.60
CA GLY A 130 8.55 -2.51 8.65
C GLY A 130 7.82 -3.80 8.25
N SER A 131 7.42 -3.94 6.99
CA SER A 131 6.89 -5.19 6.45
C SER A 131 8.02 -6.11 5.99
N GLY A 132 8.00 -7.36 6.46
CA GLY A 132 8.93 -8.40 5.97
C GLY A 132 8.71 -8.76 4.50
N MET A 133 7.54 -8.44 3.94
CA MET A 133 7.21 -8.71 2.53
C MET A 133 8.17 -8.00 1.57
N PHE A 134 8.68 -6.83 1.96
CA PHE A 134 9.50 -5.98 1.10
C PHE A 134 11.02 -6.20 1.30
N ALA A 135 11.42 -7.14 2.15
CA ALA A 135 12.83 -7.49 2.32
C ALA A 135 13.54 -7.86 0.99
N PRO A 136 12.91 -8.60 0.05
CA PRO A 136 13.54 -8.91 -1.25
C PRO A 136 13.85 -7.68 -2.12
N LEU A 137 13.22 -6.52 -1.88
CA LEU A 137 13.51 -5.28 -2.63
C LEU A 137 14.90 -4.70 -2.34
N LEU A 138 15.60 -5.23 -1.34
CA LEU A 138 16.95 -4.82 -0.95
C LEU A 138 18.02 -5.75 -1.55
N GLU A 139 17.60 -6.86 -2.16
CA GLU A 139 18.53 -7.79 -2.80
C GLU A 139 19.10 -7.12 -4.06
N PRO A 140 20.41 -7.27 -4.32
CA PRO A 140 20.99 -6.76 -5.55
C PRO A 140 20.30 -7.42 -6.76
N PRO A 141 20.04 -6.69 -7.85
CA PRO A 141 19.49 -7.29 -9.06
C PRO A 141 20.43 -8.38 -9.59
N ASP A 142 19.86 -9.46 -10.12
CA ASP A 142 20.64 -10.52 -10.76
C ASP A 142 21.53 -9.94 -11.88
N ASP A 143 22.74 -10.47 -12.01
CA ASP A 143 23.76 -10.00 -12.97
C ASP A 143 23.23 -9.94 -14.43
N ASP A 144 22.24 -10.79 -14.77
CA ASP A 144 21.58 -10.84 -16.08
C ASP A 144 20.81 -9.53 -16.43
N VAL A 145 20.49 -8.68 -15.44
CA VAL A 145 19.81 -7.39 -15.64
C VAL A 145 20.81 -6.28 -16.01
N LEU A 146 22.10 -6.45 -15.69
CA LEU A 146 23.12 -5.39 -15.76
C LEU A 146 23.85 -5.30 -17.11
N GLU A 147 23.67 -6.25 -18.03
CA GLU A 147 24.41 -6.31 -19.30
C GLU A 147 23.72 -5.60 -20.49
N LEU A 148 23.24 -4.36 -20.29
CA LEU A 148 22.94 -3.50 -21.44
C LEU A 148 23.60 -2.13 -21.28
N GLU A 149 24.80 -2.01 -21.83
CA GLU A 149 25.37 -0.73 -22.25
C GLU A 149 24.49 -0.16 -23.38
N THR A 150 23.37 0.46 -23.03
CA THR A 150 22.55 1.21 -23.98
C THR A 150 22.89 2.68 -23.85
N THR A 151 23.31 3.32 -24.94
CA THR A 151 23.35 4.78 -25.10
C THR A 151 21.94 5.42 -25.07
N ALA A 152 20.96 4.71 -24.55
CA ALA A 152 19.55 5.05 -24.59
C ALA A 152 19.13 5.67 -23.25
N PRO A 153 18.13 6.57 -23.25
CA PRO A 153 17.72 7.31 -22.05
C PRO A 153 16.89 6.48 -21.06
N PHE A 154 16.82 5.16 -21.22
CA PHE A 154 15.99 4.27 -20.40
C PHE A 154 16.86 3.34 -19.55
N ILE A 155 16.28 2.83 -18.47
CA ILE A 155 16.87 1.84 -17.57
C ILE A 155 15.98 0.60 -17.48
N MET A 156 16.57 -0.52 -17.08
CA MET A 156 15.84 -1.76 -16.81
C MET A 156 15.63 -1.89 -15.31
N LEU A 157 14.37 -1.98 -14.88
CA LEU A 157 14.03 -2.17 -13.47
C LEU A 157 13.38 -3.55 -13.25
N PRO A 158 13.77 -4.28 -12.20
CA PRO A 158 13.09 -5.52 -11.81
C PRO A 158 11.64 -5.24 -11.39
N THR A 159 10.78 -6.22 -11.59
CA THR A 159 9.38 -6.15 -11.14
C THR A 159 9.18 -6.84 -9.80
N PHE A 160 8.22 -6.33 -9.03
CA PHE A 160 7.77 -6.96 -7.80
C PHE A 160 6.24 -7.08 -7.82
N PRO A 161 5.69 -8.30 -7.90
CA PRO A 161 4.25 -8.50 -7.98
C PRO A 161 3.58 -8.25 -6.63
N LEU A 162 2.46 -7.53 -6.64
CA LEU A 162 1.62 -7.28 -5.48
C LEU A 162 0.17 -7.66 -5.78
N ARG A 163 -0.52 -8.14 -4.74
CA ARG A 163 -1.96 -8.36 -4.78
C ARG A 163 -2.60 -7.56 -3.65
N VAL A 164 -3.44 -6.60 -4.01
CA VAL A 164 -4.01 -5.61 -3.10
C VAL A 164 -5.54 -5.73 -3.14
N PRO A 165 -6.23 -5.75 -1.99
CA PRO A 165 -7.68 -5.93 -1.98
C PRO A 165 -8.47 -4.83 -2.70
N TYR A 166 -8.11 -3.56 -2.47
CA TYR A 166 -8.92 -2.42 -2.91
C TYR A 166 -8.10 -1.36 -3.65
N LYS A 167 -8.45 -1.08 -4.90
CA LYS A 167 -7.78 -0.07 -5.71
C LYS A 167 -7.97 1.35 -5.18
N SER A 168 -9.17 1.70 -4.72
CA SER A 168 -9.54 3.03 -4.22
C SER A 168 -8.63 3.53 -3.08
N ALA A 169 -8.17 2.63 -2.23
CA ALA A 169 -7.33 2.94 -1.07
C ALA A 169 -5.83 2.84 -1.35
N TRP A 170 -5.42 2.39 -2.55
CA TRP A 170 -4.01 2.27 -2.91
C TRP A 170 -3.31 3.64 -2.97
N GLY A 171 -3.85 4.60 -3.73
CA GLY A 171 -3.26 5.93 -3.87
C GLY A 171 -2.99 6.62 -2.52
N PRO A 172 -4.00 6.73 -1.62
CA PRO A 172 -3.80 7.31 -0.29
C PRO A 172 -2.73 6.58 0.55
N LEU A 173 -2.66 5.26 0.45
CA LEU A 173 -1.68 4.44 1.14
C LEU A 173 -0.26 4.65 0.59
N HIS A 174 -0.13 4.62 -0.73
CA HIS A 174 1.12 4.86 -1.45
C HIS A 174 1.68 6.25 -1.10
N ASP A 175 0.86 7.29 -1.19
CA ASP A 175 1.24 8.66 -0.78
C ASP A 175 1.70 8.72 0.67
N PHE A 176 1.00 8.03 1.59
CA PHE A 176 1.40 7.99 2.99
C PHE A 176 2.76 7.34 3.19
N VAL A 177 3.04 6.22 2.50
CA VAL A 177 4.32 5.50 2.60
C VAL A 177 5.50 6.40 2.21
N TYR A 178 5.33 7.27 1.22
CA TYR A 178 6.36 8.23 0.83
C TYR A 178 6.41 9.45 1.75
N LEU A 179 5.27 10.07 2.04
CA LEU A 179 5.21 11.39 2.69
C LEU A 179 5.18 11.32 4.22
N GLY A 180 4.84 10.18 4.81
CA GLY A 180 4.67 10.00 6.26
C GLY A 180 3.62 10.92 6.90
N SER A 181 2.75 11.56 6.10
CA SER A 181 1.86 12.63 6.55
C SER A 181 0.51 12.11 7.00
N THR A 182 0.34 11.94 8.31
CA THR A 182 -0.95 11.61 8.95
C THR A 182 -2.03 12.64 8.62
N SER A 183 -1.70 13.92 8.57
CA SER A 183 -2.66 14.98 8.25
C SER A 183 -3.23 14.83 6.84
N ARG A 184 -2.37 14.58 5.84
CA ARG A 184 -2.80 14.38 4.44
C ARG A 184 -3.62 13.09 4.29
N LEU A 185 -3.24 12.02 5.00
CA LEU A 185 -4.01 10.78 5.02
C LEU A 185 -5.42 10.99 5.59
N LEU A 186 -5.53 11.68 6.73
CA LEU A 186 -6.82 12.01 7.34
C LEU A 186 -7.70 12.88 6.43
N GLU A 187 -7.11 13.84 5.72
CA GLU A 187 -7.83 14.67 4.74
C GLU A 187 -8.42 13.83 3.60
N THR A 188 -7.64 12.87 3.07
CA THR A 188 -8.08 11.95 2.01
C THR A 188 -9.20 11.02 2.48
N LEU A 189 -9.20 10.65 3.77
CA LEU A 189 -10.29 9.90 4.40
C LEU A 189 -11.56 10.75 4.63
N GLY A 190 -11.50 12.07 4.44
CA GLY A 190 -12.64 12.98 4.62
C GLY A 190 -12.61 13.80 5.91
N PHE A 191 -11.51 13.75 6.68
CA PHE A 191 -11.31 14.54 7.90
C PHE A 191 -10.48 15.78 7.62
N ARG A 192 -11.08 16.76 6.92
CA ARG A 192 -10.44 18.08 6.70
C ARG A 192 -10.25 18.81 8.02
N CYS A 193 -9.05 19.35 8.25
CA CYS A 193 -8.73 20.07 9.48
C CYS A 193 -9.42 21.44 9.61
N CYS A 194 -9.86 22.06 8.52
CA CYS A 194 -10.49 23.38 8.53
C CYS A 194 -11.41 23.55 7.31
N GLY A 195 -12.71 23.35 7.48
CA GLY A 195 -13.74 23.81 6.54
C GLY A 195 -14.81 24.58 7.32
N PRO A 196 -15.38 25.67 6.76
CA PRO A 196 -16.47 26.37 7.43
C PRO A 196 -17.58 25.37 7.74
N ILE A 197 -18.07 25.41 8.98
CA ILE A 197 -19.18 24.58 9.46
C ILE A 197 -20.37 24.89 8.55
N SER A 198 -20.63 23.99 7.60
CA SER A 198 -21.78 24.11 6.71
C SER A 198 -23.01 23.75 7.55
N ASN A 199 -23.57 24.76 8.21
CA ASN A 199 -24.68 24.69 9.18
C ASN A 199 -26.03 24.29 8.55
N GLY A 200 -26.04 23.44 7.53
CA GLY A 200 -27.28 23.10 6.81
C GLY A 200 -27.20 21.89 5.89
N SER A 201 -26.27 20.95 6.09
CA SER A 201 -26.36 19.67 5.36
C SER A 201 -27.51 18.83 5.92
N ASP A 202 -28.35 18.32 5.02
CA ASP A 202 -29.43 17.40 5.35
C ASP A 202 -28.86 16.19 6.11
N THR A 203 -29.54 15.74 7.18
CA THR A 203 -29.09 14.59 8.00
C THR A 203 -28.78 13.35 7.16
N GLN A 204 -29.47 13.18 6.03
CA GLN A 204 -29.24 12.09 5.08
C GLN A 204 -27.91 12.21 4.33
N GLU A 205 -27.47 13.41 3.95
CA GLU A 205 -26.18 13.61 3.29
C GLU A 205 -25.01 13.31 4.24
N GLN A 206 -25.17 13.67 5.52
CA GLN A 206 -24.17 13.38 6.55
C GLN A 206 -24.02 11.87 6.81
N GLU A 207 -25.13 11.14 6.82
CA GLU A 207 -25.13 9.68 6.97
C GLU A 207 -24.44 9.00 5.80
N VAL A 208 -24.77 9.38 4.56
CA VAL A 208 -24.14 8.85 3.35
C VAL A 208 -22.62 9.13 3.32
N GLU A 209 -22.18 10.33 3.73
CA GLU A 209 -20.74 10.63 3.77
C GLU A 209 -20.03 9.87 4.91
N ALA A 210 -20.70 9.62 6.03
CA ALA A 210 -20.18 8.79 7.11
C ALA A 210 -19.96 7.35 6.64
N GLU A 211 -20.91 6.79 5.88
CA GLU A 211 -20.79 5.46 5.27
C GLU A 211 -19.64 5.39 4.26
N ARG A 212 -19.47 6.42 3.41
CA ARG A 212 -18.33 6.49 2.48
C ARG A 212 -17.00 6.58 3.21
N THR A 213 -16.94 7.38 4.28
CA THR A 213 -15.74 7.52 5.11
C THR A 213 -15.40 6.19 5.78
N LEU A 214 -16.40 5.49 6.31
CA LEU A 214 -16.26 4.17 6.90
C LEU A 214 -15.66 3.17 5.90
N LEU A 215 -16.19 3.16 4.67
CA LEU A 215 -15.73 2.29 3.60
C LEU A 215 -14.25 2.57 3.27
N ARG A 216 -13.87 3.84 3.07
CA ARG A 216 -12.48 4.23 2.79
C ARG A 216 -11.52 3.78 3.90
N ILE A 217 -11.91 3.92 5.18
CA ILE A 217 -11.09 3.47 6.31
C ILE A 217 -10.89 1.95 6.27
N ARG A 218 -11.95 1.19 5.96
CA ARG A 218 -11.88 -0.29 5.87
C ARG A 218 -11.04 -0.76 4.71
N GLU A 219 -11.17 -0.12 3.55
CA GLU A 219 -10.37 -0.42 2.36
C GLU A 219 -8.89 -0.16 2.65
N LEU A 220 -8.56 0.99 3.24
CA LEU A 220 -7.20 1.35 3.65
C LEU A 220 -6.62 0.37 4.68
N TRP A 221 -7.40 0.04 5.71
CA TRP A 221 -7.02 -0.95 6.72
C TRP A 221 -6.69 -2.30 6.05
N SER A 222 -7.56 -2.78 5.15
CA SER A 222 -7.39 -4.07 4.49
C SER A 222 -6.14 -4.13 3.61
N ASN A 223 -5.86 -3.07 2.86
CA ASN A 223 -4.64 -2.96 2.08
C ASN A 223 -3.39 -2.98 2.98
N ALA A 224 -3.40 -2.20 4.08
CA ALA A 224 -2.28 -2.15 5.02
C ALA A 224 -2.01 -3.51 5.69
N VAL A 225 -3.08 -4.25 6.01
CA VAL A 225 -2.97 -5.63 6.55
C VAL A 225 -2.34 -6.58 5.54
N VAL A 226 -2.85 -6.61 4.30
CA VAL A 226 -2.35 -7.54 3.27
C VAL A 226 -0.89 -7.27 2.95
N LEU A 227 -0.48 -6.00 2.93
CA LEU A 227 0.91 -5.61 2.71
C LEU A 227 1.79 -5.78 3.95
N GLY A 228 1.23 -6.17 5.10
CA GLY A 228 1.95 -6.40 6.34
C GLY A 228 2.64 -5.16 6.90
N LEU A 229 2.08 -3.97 6.70
CA LEU A 229 2.74 -2.71 7.05
C LEU A 229 2.91 -2.55 8.57
N GLY A 230 4.14 -2.27 9.00
CA GLY A 230 4.53 -2.12 10.40
C GLY A 230 4.59 -0.67 10.90
N ASP A 231 4.12 0.31 10.12
CA ASP A 231 4.24 1.73 10.46
C ASP A 231 3.22 2.14 11.54
N GLU A 232 3.70 2.42 12.75
CA GLU A 232 2.86 2.88 13.88
C GLU A 232 2.04 4.13 13.54
N LYS A 233 2.61 5.11 12.82
CA LYS A 233 1.91 6.36 12.48
C LYS A 233 0.75 6.12 11.53
N LEU A 234 0.86 5.14 10.64
CA LEU A 234 -0.23 4.72 9.76
C LEU A 234 -1.39 4.16 10.58
N TRP A 235 -1.09 3.22 11.47
CA TRP A 235 -2.11 2.57 12.30
C TRP A 235 -2.78 3.56 13.24
N ASP A 236 -2.02 4.44 13.89
CA ASP A 236 -2.55 5.52 14.72
C ASP A 236 -3.49 6.45 13.93
N ALA A 237 -3.15 6.75 12.67
CA ALA A 237 -3.97 7.58 11.79
C ALA A 237 -5.30 6.90 11.43
N ILE A 238 -5.27 5.60 11.13
CA ILE A 238 -6.47 4.80 10.82
C ILE A 238 -7.38 4.72 12.06
N GLU A 239 -6.81 4.47 13.23
CA GLU A 239 -7.55 4.41 14.50
C GLU A 239 -8.15 5.76 14.88
N ASP A 240 -7.41 6.87 14.71
CA ASP A 240 -7.94 8.22 14.94
C ASP A 240 -9.07 8.56 13.97
N ALA A 241 -8.92 8.25 12.68
CA ALA A 241 -9.97 8.43 11.67
C ALA A 241 -11.26 7.70 12.08
N TRP A 242 -11.15 6.45 12.50
CA TRP A 242 -12.29 5.67 12.97
C TRP A 242 -12.91 6.25 14.24
N ALA A 243 -12.10 6.62 15.22
CA ALA A 243 -12.59 7.21 16.47
C ALA A 243 -13.31 8.55 16.22
N ARG A 244 -12.82 9.37 15.28
CA ARG A 244 -13.50 10.60 14.83
C ARG A 244 -14.85 10.31 14.20
N LEU A 245 -14.95 9.27 13.39
CA LEU A 245 -16.21 8.85 12.77
C LEU A 245 -17.25 8.42 13.81
N LEU A 246 -16.85 7.58 14.77
CA LEU A 246 -17.74 7.13 15.85
C LEU A 246 -18.25 8.28 16.71
N ARG A 247 -17.36 9.24 17.07
CA ARG A 247 -17.76 10.44 17.82
C ARG A 247 -18.80 11.29 17.08
N LYS A 248 -18.66 11.42 15.74
CA LYS A 248 -19.63 12.14 14.91
C LYS A 248 -20.99 11.45 14.92
N GLN A 249 -21.03 10.12 14.82
CA GLN A 249 -22.29 9.35 14.86
C GLN A 249 -23.00 9.49 16.21
N GLN A 250 -22.27 9.35 17.32
CA GLN A 250 -22.84 9.48 18.68
C GLN A 250 -23.37 10.90 18.97
N SER A 251 -22.70 11.92 18.45
CA SER A 251 -23.14 13.32 18.62
C SER A 251 -24.41 13.64 17.83
N GLY A 252 -24.63 12.97 16.69
CA GLY A 252 -25.86 13.12 15.90
C GLY A 252 -27.08 12.46 16.52
N GLU A 253 -26.92 11.35 17.23
CA GLU A 253 -28.01 10.63 17.89
C GLU A 253 -28.52 11.34 19.17
N GLY A 254 -27.62 12.03 19.90
CA GLY A 254 -27.96 12.73 21.14
C GLY A 254 -28.80 14.01 20.99
N GLY A 255 -28.96 14.54 19.78
CA GLY A 255 -29.76 15.73 19.49
C GLY A 255 -31.23 15.48 19.16
N ARG A 256 -31.69 14.21 19.21
CA ARG A 256 -33.06 13.79 18.87
C ARG A 256 -33.98 13.55 20.08
N ALA A 257 -33.57 13.95 21.29
CA ALA A 257 -34.36 13.77 22.52
C ALA A 257 -35.18 15.01 22.90
#